data_AF-A0A7S3APM0-F1
#
_entry.id   AF-A0A7S3APM0-F1
#
_cell.length_a   1.000
_cell.length_b   1.000
_cell.length_c   1.000
_cell.angle_alpha   90.00
_cell.angle_beta   90.00
_cell.angle_gamma   90.00
#
_symmetry.space_group_name_H-M   'P 1'
#
loop_
_entity.id
_entity.type
_entity.pdbx_description
1 polymer ?
#
loop_
_entity_poly.entity_id
_entity_poly.type
_entity_poly.pdbx_seq_one_letter_code
_entity_poly.pdbx_strand_id
1 'polypeptide(L)'
;VKTTLSHHRLLIVLVRCNEPLGHVTQQLRAAALPYLIYQKVAGICNSRPLPPAEAAHARMIPFNLGRECIGYLQFMSEQYNSLPRMTAFLQWGAEMHMPLRGHGLPSNLLFLLNSTKGYVGLSKNSFEGAWPAPCEPQAMRAAFASCHHRYWREAVSGGELAGQPPPATIRFYANGIFAASSERIRAHPRSFYSRLLARFSGATALRCVDGGSNRAFHPVNASGVLKAEVDCLVLEKLWHVIFGEEPLLPNATAYNREVRFPPGYLEQIGRQPRQGIRTPRRATAHHHPAPLASHQTCAPECDWARRCWKASPILH
;
A
#
# COMPACT_ATOMS: atom_id res chain seq x y z
N VAL A 1 27.24 -9.48 2.25
CA VAL A 1 26.99 -10.21 0.98
C VAL A 1 25.95 -9.42 0.18
N LYS A 2 26.32 -8.82 -0.96
CA LYS A 2 25.36 -8.21 -1.89
C LYS A 2 24.68 -9.36 -2.66
N THR A 3 23.69 -10.01 -2.07
CA THR A 3 22.83 -10.91 -2.84
C THR A 3 22.07 -10.07 -3.86
N THR A 4 22.23 -10.41 -5.13
CA THR A 4 21.50 -9.80 -6.24
C THR A 4 20.03 -10.17 -6.11
N LEU A 5 19.19 -9.22 -5.70
CA LEU A 5 17.74 -9.44 -5.51
C LEU A 5 17.02 -9.88 -6.79
N SER A 6 17.66 -9.69 -7.96
CA SER A 6 17.17 -10.11 -9.27
C SER A 6 16.91 -11.61 -9.39
N HIS A 7 17.50 -12.44 -8.54
CA HIS A 7 17.24 -13.89 -8.54
C HIS A 7 15.88 -14.26 -7.91
N HIS A 8 15.25 -13.33 -7.18
CA HIS A 8 13.95 -13.59 -6.58
C HIS A 8 12.82 -13.35 -7.58
N ARG A 9 11.91 -14.34 -7.68
CA ARG A 9 10.67 -14.20 -8.45
C ARG A 9 9.67 -13.26 -7.77
N LEU A 10 9.69 -13.22 -6.43
CA LEU A 10 8.84 -12.37 -5.60
C LEU A 10 9.66 -11.89 -4.40
N LEU A 11 9.59 -10.60 -4.06
CA LEU A 11 10.11 -10.03 -2.83
C LEU A 11 9.01 -9.26 -2.10
N ILE A 12 8.98 -9.36 -0.77
CA ILE A 12 8.03 -8.62 0.06
C ILE A 12 8.75 -7.44 0.71
N VAL A 13 8.25 -6.23 0.49
CA VAL A 13 8.73 -4.99 1.10
C VAL A 13 7.74 -4.57 2.17
N LEU A 14 8.18 -4.59 3.43
CA LEU A 14 7.40 -4.18 4.58
C LEU A 14 7.87 -2.81 5.06
N VAL A 15 6.94 -1.89 5.31
CA VAL A 15 7.26 -0.59 5.94
C VAL A 15 6.61 -0.54 7.32
N ARG A 16 7.38 -0.15 8.33
CA ARG A 16 6.91 -0.12 9.73
C ARG A 16 7.50 1.02 10.56
N CYS A 17 6.87 1.27 11.70
CA CYS A 17 7.33 2.18 12.75
C CYS A 17 7.62 1.43 14.06
N ASN A 18 6.60 1.00 14.80
CA ASN A 18 6.76 0.37 16.13
C ASN A 18 6.15 -1.02 16.23
N GLU A 19 5.52 -1.47 15.17
CA GLU A 19 4.54 -2.52 15.30
C GLU A 19 5.21 -3.91 15.31
N PRO A 20 4.75 -4.86 16.16
CA PRO A 20 5.49 -6.07 16.46
C PRO A 20 5.54 -7.05 15.28
N LEU A 21 6.69 -7.17 14.62
CA LEU A 21 6.86 -7.96 13.40
C LEU A 21 6.63 -9.47 13.52
N GLY A 22 6.70 -10.01 14.74
CA GLY A 22 6.90 -11.45 14.98
C GLY A 22 5.97 -12.35 14.17
N HIS A 23 4.68 -12.05 14.12
CA HIS A 23 3.71 -12.91 13.42
C HIS A 23 3.83 -12.85 11.88
N VAL A 24 4.03 -11.65 11.30
CA VAL A 24 4.13 -11.47 9.84
C VAL A 24 5.43 -12.06 9.32
N THR A 25 6.56 -11.73 9.94
CA THR A 25 7.87 -12.22 9.49
C THR A 25 8.01 -13.73 9.72
N GLN A 26 7.41 -14.27 10.79
CA GLN A 26 7.36 -15.72 11.01
C GLN A 26 6.59 -16.44 9.91
N GLN A 27 5.44 -15.91 9.48
CA GLN A 27 4.70 -16.49 8.36
C GLN A 27 5.50 -16.45 7.05
N LEU A 28 6.15 -15.32 6.75
CA LEU A 28 6.98 -15.19 5.53
C LEU A 28 8.16 -16.15 5.56
N ARG A 29 8.87 -16.27 6.69
CA ARG A 29 9.96 -17.25 6.89
C ARG A 29 9.47 -18.68 6.74
N ALA A 30 8.35 -19.04 7.36
CA ALA A 30 7.77 -20.38 7.29
C ALA A 30 7.38 -20.76 5.84
N ALA A 31 7.04 -19.78 5.00
CA ALA A 31 6.74 -19.97 3.60
C ALA A 31 7.95 -19.76 2.66
N ALA A 32 9.15 -19.57 3.21
CA ALA A 32 10.38 -19.27 2.47
C ALA A 32 10.23 -18.08 1.49
N LEU A 33 9.38 -17.10 1.82
CA LEU A 33 9.21 -15.88 1.04
C LEU A 33 10.27 -14.85 1.47
N PRO A 34 11.10 -14.35 0.54
CA PRO A 34 12.10 -13.34 0.89
C PRO A 34 11.42 -12.01 1.18
N TYR A 35 11.95 -11.28 2.15
CA TYR A 35 11.42 -9.98 2.54
C TYR A 35 12.52 -9.00 2.95
N LEU A 36 12.20 -7.70 2.81
CA LEU A 36 12.97 -6.58 3.33
C LEU A 36 12.06 -5.70 4.18
N ILE A 37 12.61 -5.18 5.26
CA ILE A 37 11.90 -4.28 6.18
C ILE A 37 12.51 -2.89 6.06
N TYR A 38 11.68 -1.90 5.76
CA TYR A 38 12.03 -0.49 5.91
C TYR A 38 11.46 0.01 7.23
N GLN A 39 12.37 0.18 8.19
CA GLN A 39 12.09 0.55 9.58
C GLN A 39 12.31 2.05 9.76
N LYS A 40 11.27 2.78 10.16
CA LYS A 40 11.42 4.21 10.49
C LYS A 40 12.34 4.40 11.69
N VAL A 41 13.15 5.47 11.70
CA VAL A 41 14.21 5.73 12.71
C VAL A 41 13.70 5.56 14.13
N ALA A 42 14.51 4.86 14.92
CA ALA A 42 14.33 4.63 16.35
C ALA A 42 14.40 5.94 17.14
N GLY A 43 13.51 6.13 18.11
CA GLY A 43 13.50 7.29 19.03
C GLY A 43 12.34 8.26 18.82
N ILE A 44 11.71 8.26 17.64
CA ILE A 44 10.41 8.91 17.41
C ILE A 44 9.32 7.84 17.23
N CYS A 45 9.66 6.80 16.47
CA CYS A 45 9.08 5.49 16.67
C CYS A 45 9.69 4.92 17.98
N ASN A 46 8.90 4.75 19.06
CA ASN A 46 9.21 3.89 20.21
C ASN A 46 9.51 2.44 19.79
N SER A 47 10.61 2.24 19.07
CA SER A 47 10.94 0.98 18.45
C SER A 47 11.63 0.13 19.51
N ARG A 48 10.97 -0.98 19.90
CA ARG A 48 11.70 -2.10 20.49
C ARG A 48 12.80 -2.52 19.51
N PRO A 49 14.02 -2.86 19.99
CA PRO A 49 15.05 -3.41 19.13
C PRO A 49 14.49 -4.56 18.28
N LEU A 50 14.86 -4.60 17.01
CA LEU A 50 14.53 -5.72 16.15
C LEU A 50 15.21 -6.99 16.67
N PRO A 51 14.52 -8.13 16.73
CA PRO A 51 15.18 -9.43 16.89
C PRO A 51 16.34 -9.55 15.90
N PRO A 52 17.49 -10.16 16.26
CA PRO A 52 18.66 -10.25 15.38
C PRO A 52 18.35 -10.81 13.99
N ALA A 53 17.46 -11.81 13.94
CA ALA A 53 17.00 -12.41 12.69
C ALA A 53 16.27 -11.41 11.77
N GLU A 54 15.59 -10.41 12.30
CA GLU A 54 14.87 -9.38 11.53
C GLU A 54 15.77 -8.17 11.22
N ALA A 55 16.68 -7.84 12.13
CA ALA A 55 17.65 -6.76 11.95
C ALA A 55 18.49 -6.93 10.67
N ALA A 56 18.84 -8.18 10.32
CA ALA A 56 19.56 -8.50 9.09
C ALA A 56 18.80 -8.10 7.80
N HIS A 57 17.47 -8.08 7.85
CA HIS A 57 16.59 -7.72 6.73
C HIS A 57 16.10 -6.27 6.80
N ALA A 58 16.49 -5.52 7.82
CA ALA A 58 16.01 -4.18 8.05
C ALA A 58 16.91 -3.11 7.42
N ARG A 59 16.28 -2.03 6.98
CA ARG A 59 16.88 -0.78 6.50
C ARG A 59 16.21 0.36 7.25
N MET A 60 17.03 1.22 7.85
CA MET A 60 16.52 2.37 8.59
C MET A 60 16.16 3.50 7.61
N ILE A 61 15.01 4.14 7.80
CA ILE A 61 14.58 5.31 7.01
C ILE A 61 14.15 6.46 7.91
N PRO A 62 14.31 7.73 7.49
CA PRO A 62 13.87 8.91 8.23
C PRO A 62 12.44 8.81 8.79
N PHE A 63 12.21 9.36 9.98
CA PHE A 63 10.88 9.37 10.57
C PHE A 63 9.92 10.32 9.83
N ASN A 64 8.89 9.70 9.27
CA ASN A 64 7.56 10.19 8.89
C ASN A 64 7.42 11.61 8.29
N LEU A 65 7.67 11.70 6.97
CA LEU A 65 7.00 12.67 6.11
C LEU A 65 6.18 12.00 4.97
N GLY A 66 5.87 10.70 5.04
CA GLY A 66 5.19 10.05 3.91
C GLY A 66 4.63 8.66 4.16
N ARG A 67 4.12 8.39 5.38
CA ARG A 67 3.57 7.09 5.79
C ARG A 67 4.38 5.88 5.27
N GLU A 68 3.78 4.97 4.51
CA GLU A 68 4.44 3.83 3.86
C GLU A 68 5.11 4.19 2.54
N CYS A 69 4.67 5.26 1.86
CA CYS A 69 5.21 5.71 0.57
C CYS A 69 6.73 5.87 0.61
N ILE A 70 7.28 6.47 1.68
CA ILE A 70 8.73 6.67 1.82
C ILE A 70 9.52 5.35 1.73
N GLY A 71 9.04 4.28 2.36
CA GLY A 71 9.73 3.00 2.35
C GLY A 71 9.65 2.31 0.98
N TYR A 72 8.50 2.43 0.31
CA TYR A 72 8.32 1.90 -1.05
C TYR A 72 9.23 2.64 -2.05
N LEU A 73 9.27 3.96 -1.97
CA LEU A 73 10.11 4.82 -2.80
C LEU A 73 11.60 4.59 -2.53
N GLN A 74 12.00 4.42 -1.27
CA GLN A 74 13.38 4.07 -0.90
C GLN A 74 13.77 2.75 -1.57
N PHE A 75 12.93 1.71 -1.46
CA PHE A 75 13.18 0.43 -2.12
C PHE A 75 13.33 0.56 -3.64
N MET A 76 12.35 1.19 -4.31
CA MET A 76 12.37 1.35 -5.76
C MET A 76 13.60 2.14 -6.22
N SER A 77 14.01 3.16 -5.46
CA SER A 77 15.20 3.95 -5.73
C SER A 77 16.48 3.15 -5.51
N GLU A 78 16.63 2.44 -4.40
CA GLU A 78 17.86 1.69 -4.05
C GLU A 78 18.07 0.46 -4.93
N GLN A 79 17.00 -0.30 -5.18
CA GLN A 79 17.05 -1.60 -5.83
C GLN A 79 16.71 -1.54 -7.31
N TYR A 80 16.59 -0.35 -7.91
CA TYR A 80 16.13 -0.14 -9.29
C TYR A 80 16.77 -1.08 -10.33
N ASN A 81 18.09 -1.27 -10.26
CA ASN A 81 18.85 -2.12 -11.18
C ASN A 81 18.77 -3.62 -10.84
N SER A 82 18.41 -3.95 -9.59
CA SER A 82 18.38 -5.30 -9.04
C SER A 82 16.96 -5.75 -8.67
N LEU A 83 15.92 -5.07 -9.15
CA LEU A 83 14.53 -5.40 -8.83
C LEU A 83 14.22 -6.88 -9.13
N PRO A 84 13.49 -7.57 -8.23
CA PRO A 84 12.98 -8.91 -8.49
C PRO A 84 11.95 -8.87 -9.63
N ARG A 85 11.52 -10.03 -10.14
CA ARG A 85 10.45 -10.07 -11.17
C ARG A 85 9.18 -9.35 -10.68
N MET A 86 8.79 -9.59 -9.43
CA MET A 86 7.62 -8.99 -8.78
C MET A 86 8.01 -8.52 -7.37
N THR A 87 7.55 -7.35 -6.97
CA THR A 87 7.70 -6.84 -5.59
C THR A 87 6.31 -6.56 -5.02
N ALA A 88 6.01 -7.11 -3.84
CA ALA A 88 4.81 -6.75 -3.08
C ALA A 88 5.18 -5.70 -2.02
N PHE A 89 4.48 -4.58 -2.02
CA PHE A 89 4.63 -3.47 -1.10
C PHE A 89 3.48 -3.50 -0.09
N LEU A 90 3.85 -3.73 1.17
CA LEU A 90 2.90 -3.97 2.26
C LEU A 90 3.12 -2.96 3.38
N GLN A 91 2.03 -2.37 3.86
CA GLN A 91 2.05 -1.61 5.10
C GLN A 91 1.97 -2.56 6.30
N TRP A 92 2.20 -2.03 7.50
CA TRP A 92 1.93 -2.78 8.71
C TRP A 92 0.45 -3.21 8.79
N GLY A 93 0.21 -4.43 9.29
CA GLY A 93 -1.15 -4.95 9.45
C GLY A 93 -1.83 -5.29 8.12
N ALA A 94 -1.06 -5.46 7.03
CA ALA A 94 -1.57 -5.79 5.70
C ALA A 94 -2.57 -6.95 5.71
N GLU A 95 -2.44 -7.91 6.64
CA GLU A 95 -3.40 -8.98 6.85
C GLU A 95 -4.84 -8.50 7.08
N MET A 96 -5.03 -7.36 7.76
CA MET A 96 -6.35 -6.78 7.98
C MET A 96 -6.92 -6.15 6.71
N HIS A 97 -6.05 -5.75 5.78
CA HIS A 97 -6.41 -5.02 4.57
C HIS A 97 -6.49 -5.92 3.35
N MET A 98 -5.88 -7.10 3.36
CA MET A 98 -6.01 -8.10 2.31
C MET A 98 -7.28 -8.94 2.50
N PRO A 99 -7.87 -9.49 1.43
CA PRO A 99 -9.03 -10.38 1.52
C PRO A 99 -8.61 -11.76 2.03
N LEU A 100 -8.19 -11.82 3.29
CA LEU A 100 -7.81 -13.05 3.97
C LEU A 100 -9.06 -13.85 4.35
N ARG A 101 -9.60 -14.63 3.42
CA ARG A 101 -10.61 -15.63 3.80
C ARG A 101 -9.91 -16.83 4.44
N GLY A 102 -9.62 -16.78 5.74
CA GLY A 102 -9.11 -17.93 6.51
C GLY A 102 -7.70 -18.41 6.16
N HIS A 103 -6.99 -17.73 5.25
CA HIS A 103 -5.63 -18.07 4.84
C HIS A 103 -4.62 -17.04 5.35
N GLY A 104 -3.43 -17.50 5.70
CA GLY A 104 -2.33 -16.63 6.13
C GLY A 104 -1.84 -15.70 5.02
N LEU A 105 -1.01 -14.73 5.41
CA LEU A 105 -0.39 -13.76 4.50
C LEU A 105 0.33 -14.45 3.31
N PRO A 106 1.11 -15.54 3.50
CA PRO A 106 1.83 -16.17 2.38
C PRO A 106 0.92 -16.71 1.30
N SER A 107 -0.19 -17.36 1.66
CA SER A 107 -1.17 -17.88 0.68
C SER A 107 -1.75 -16.78 -0.20
N ASN A 108 -1.85 -15.56 0.34
CA ASN A 108 -2.34 -14.39 -0.37
C ASN A 108 -1.26 -13.68 -1.21
N LEU A 109 -0.01 -14.11 -1.13
CA LEU A 109 1.11 -13.55 -1.90
C LEU A 109 1.64 -14.55 -2.93
N LEU A 110 1.53 -15.84 -2.68
CA LEU A 110 2.07 -16.89 -3.56
C LEU A 110 1.46 -16.86 -4.97
N PHE A 111 0.22 -16.37 -5.14
CA PHE A 111 -0.37 -16.21 -6.47
C PHE A 111 0.46 -15.27 -7.36
N LEU A 112 1.15 -14.29 -6.77
CA LEU A 112 1.98 -13.33 -7.49
C LEU A 112 3.16 -14.00 -8.22
N LEU A 113 3.59 -15.19 -7.78
CA LEU A 113 4.63 -15.96 -8.49
C LEU A 113 4.20 -16.34 -9.90
N ASN A 114 2.89 -16.51 -10.10
CA ASN A 114 2.29 -16.93 -11.37
C ASN A 114 1.48 -15.81 -12.03
N SER A 115 1.43 -14.61 -11.43
CA SER A 115 0.75 -13.46 -12.03
C SER A 115 1.43 -13.04 -13.33
N THR A 116 0.62 -12.85 -14.36
CA THR A 116 1.01 -12.21 -15.63
C THR A 116 0.76 -10.70 -15.60
N LYS A 117 -0.01 -10.20 -14.63
CA LYS A 117 -0.27 -8.76 -14.49
C LYS A 117 0.99 -8.04 -13.98
N GLY A 118 1.25 -6.88 -14.58
CA GLY A 118 2.35 -5.99 -14.20
C GLY A 118 2.10 -5.23 -12.90
N TYR A 119 0.83 -4.99 -12.56
CA TYR A 119 0.41 -4.41 -11.29
C TYR A 119 -0.73 -5.21 -10.66
N VAL A 120 -0.70 -5.32 -9.33
CA VAL A 120 -1.73 -5.99 -8.54
C VAL A 120 -2.10 -5.19 -7.29
N GLY A 121 -3.32 -4.67 -7.21
CA GLY A 121 -3.91 -4.15 -5.99
C GLY A 121 -4.13 -5.25 -4.95
N LEU A 122 -3.51 -5.13 -3.78
CA LEU A 122 -3.57 -6.17 -2.74
C LEU A 122 -4.66 -5.91 -1.70
N SER A 123 -5.23 -4.71 -1.67
CA SER A 123 -6.30 -4.34 -0.76
C SER A 123 -7.62 -5.05 -1.09
N LYS A 124 -8.36 -5.45 -0.06
CA LYS A 124 -9.74 -5.93 -0.16
C LYS A 124 -10.73 -4.79 -0.37
N ASN A 125 -10.31 -3.57 -0.07
CA ASN A 125 -11.12 -2.37 -0.20
C ASN A 125 -10.66 -1.60 -1.44
N SER A 126 -11.56 -1.43 -2.40
CA SER A 126 -11.41 -0.47 -3.49
C SER A 126 -12.47 0.61 -3.34
N PHE A 127 -12.10 1.84 -3.61
CA PHE A 127 -12.99 2.98 -3.58
C PHE A 127 -13.02 3.66 -4.92
N GLU A 128 -14.19 4.14 -5.31
CA GLU A 128 -14.39 4.97 -6.49
C GLU A 128 -15.09 6.27 -6.08
N GLY A 129 -14.67 7.38 -6.69
CA GLY A 129 -15.34 8.66 -6.51
C GLY A 129 -14.57 9.81 -7.16
N ALA A 130 -14.99 11.03 -6.84
CA ALA A 130 -14.41 12.24 -7.41
C ALA A 130 -12.91 12.37 -7.11
N TRP A 131 -12.10 12.57 -8.14
CA TRP A 131 -10.70 12.92 -7.99
C TRP A 131 -10.58 14.36 -7.47
N PRO A 132 -9.68 14.67 -6.51
CA PRO A 132 -8.67 13.79 -5.89
C PRO A 132 -9.03 13.16 -4.55
N ALA A 133 -10.22 13.42 -4.03
CA ALA A 133 -10.60 13.13 -2.65
C ALA A 133 -11.88 12.29 -2.57
N PRO A 134 -11.94 11.11 -3.21
CA PRO A 134 -13.16 10.32 -3.31
C PRO A 134 -13.76 9.92 -1.95
N CYS A 135 -12.94 9.83 -0.89
CA CYS A 135 -13.35 9.39 0.44
C CYS A 135 -12.58 10.09 1.58
N GLU A 136 -11.98 11.26 1.31
CA GLU A 136 -11.16 11.93 2.32
C GLU A 136 -12.00 12.82 3.25
N PRO A 137 -11.58 12.96 4.52
CA PRO A 137 -12.15 13.95 5.42
C PRO A 137 -12.20 15.34 4.77
N GLN A 138 -13.27 16.09 5.03
CA GLN A 138 -13.44 17.44 4.46
C GLN A 138 -12.23 18.34 4.72
N ALA A 139 -11.63 18.21 5.91
CA ALA A 139 -10.43 18.92 6.32
C ALA A 139 -9.21 18.73 5.40
N MET A 140 -9.13 17.63 4.65
CA MET A 140 -8.02 17.39 3.73
C MET A 140 -8.31 17.87 2.29
N ARG A 141 -9.58 18.10 1.92
CA ARG A 141 -9.97 18.32 0.52
C ARG A 141 -9.26 19.52 -0.13
N ALA A 142 -9.07 20.61 0.61
CA ALA A 142 -8.34 21.78 0.13
C ALA A 142 -6.87 21.44 -0.19
N ALA A 143 -6.21 20.68 0.68
CA ALA A 143 -4.83 20.27 0.50
C ALA A 143 -4.66 19.38 -0.73
N PHE A 144 -5.58 18.42 -0.92
CA PHE A 144 -5.61 17.58 -2.12
C PHE A 144 -5.82 18.44 -3.38
N ALA A 145 -6.78 19.37 -3.37
CA ALA A 145 -7.06 20.28 -4.48
C ALA A 145 -5.85 21.16 -4.84
N SER A 146 -5.01 21.53 -3.87
CA SER A 146 -3.81 22.35 -4.11
C SER A 146 -2.73 21.65 -4.93
N CYS A 147 -2.67 20.31 -4.91
CA CYS A 147 -1.50 19.57 -5.41
C CYS A 147 -1.81 18.44 -6.40
N HIS A 148 -3.05 17.94 -6.45
CA HIS A 148 -3.38 16.71 -7.19
C HIS A 148 -3.03 16.78 -8.68
N HIS A 149 -3.23 17.92 -9.35
CA HIS A 149 -2.83 18.10 -10.76
C HIS A 149 -1.33 17.92 -10.98
N ARG A 150 -0.49 18.35 -10.02
CA ARG A 150 0.96 18.17 -10.12
C ARG A 150 1.34 16.70 -9.95
N TYR A 151 0.70 16.01 -9.02
CA TYR A 151 0.89 14.57 -8.82
C TYR A 151 0.44 13.76 -10.03
N TRP A 152 -0.73 14.08 -10.59
CA TRP A 152 -1.23 13.46 -11.82
C TRP A 152 -0.22 13.59 -12.95
N ARG A 153 0.19 14.83 -13.28
CA ARG A 153 1.17 15.09 -14.35
C ARG A 153 2.48 14.34 -14.17
N GLU A 154 2.95 14.22 -12.94
CA GLU A 154 4.16 13.46 -12.65
C GLU A 154 3.93 11.95 -12.84
N ALA A 155 2.81 11.41 -12.33
CA ALA A 155 2.45 10.00 -12.45
C ALA A 155 2.30 9.53 -13.90
N VAL A 156 1.72 10.36 -14.77
CA VAL A 156 1.52 10.01 -16.19
C VAL A 156 2.70 10.40 -17.08
N SER A 157 3.75 11.00 -16.51
CA SER A 157 4.89 11.51 -17.28
C SER A 157 5.61 10.38 -18.00
N GLY A 158 5.62 10.44 -19.34
CA GLY A 158 6.28 9.45 -20.19
C GLY A 158 5.45 8.20 -20.52
N GLY A 159 4.17 8.16 -20.11
CA GLY A 159 3.21 7.12 -20.52
C GLY A 159 2.16 7.63 -21.50
N GLU A 160 1.20 6.78 -21.87
CA GLU A 160 0.11 7.10 -22.82
C GLU A 160 -0.82 8.23 -22.34
N LEU A 161 -0.93 8.38 -21.01
CA LEU A 161 -1.71 9.44 -20.38
C LEU A 161 -0.93 10.76 -20.25
N ALA A 162 0.30 10.85 -20.76
CA ALA A 162 1.10 12.07 -20.68
C ALA A 162 0.38 13.26 -21.33
N GLY A 163 0.29 14.37 -20.59
CA GLY A 163 -0.38 15.59 -21.05
C GLY A 163 -1.91 15.57 -20.89
N GLN A 164 -2.52 14.42 -20.60
CA GLN A 164 -3.96 14.33 -20.35
C GLN A 164 -4.31 14.89 -18.96
N PRO A 165 -5.46 15.57 -18.81
CA PRO A 165 -5.95 15.98 -17.49
C PRO A 165 -6.34 14.75 -16.66
N PRO A 166 -6.37 14.87 -15.31
CA PRO A 166 -6.91 13.80 -14.49
C PRO A 166 -8.39 13.57 -14.82
N PRO A 167 -8.90 12.33 -14.72
CA PRO A 167 -10.32 12.06 -14.88
C PRO A 167 -11.11 12.73 -13.75
N ALA A 168 -12.40 12.96 -13.98
CA ALA A 168 -13.31 13.45 -12.95
C ALA A 168 -13.47 12.43 -11.79
N THR A 169 -13.39 11.14 -12.13
CA THR A 169 -13.54 10.01 -11.19
C THR A 169 -12.31 9.13 -11.26
N ILE A 170 -11.86 8.63 -10.11
CA ILE A 170 -10.79 7.62 -10.03
C ILE A 170 -11.27 6.43 -9.21
N ARG A 171 -10.74 5.23 -9.49
CA ARG A 171 -10.79 4.10 -8.56
C ARG A 171 -9.39 3.83 -8.01
N PHE A 172 -9.29 3.53 -6.72
CA PHE A 172 -8.03 3.17 -6.08
C PHE A 172 -8.21 2.06 -5.04
N TYR A 173 -7.10 1.41 -4.68
CA TYR A 173 -7.06 0.42 -3.61
C TYR A 173 -6.59 1.07 -2.30
N ALA A 174 -7.33 0.85 -1.23
CA ALA A 174 -7.07 1.50 0.04
C ALA A 174 -5.76 1.03 0.69
N ASN A 175 -5.13 1.93 1.46
CA ASN A 175 -3.96 1.67 2.31
C ASN A 175 -2.65 1.36 1.57
N GLY A 176 -2.53 1.81 0.32
CA GLY A 176 -1.27 1.74 -0.42
C GLY A 176 -0.67 0.34 -0.62
N ILE A 177 -1.41 -0.76 -0.43
CA ILE A 177 -0.86 -2.12 -0.59
C ILE A 177 -1.07 -2.65 -2.00
N PHE A 178 0.04 -2.99 -2.66
CA PHE A 178 0.05 -3.44 -4.05
C PHE A 178 1.26 -4.34 -4.33
N ALA A 179 1.28 -4.96 -5.51
CA ALA A 179 2.48 -5.53 -6.09
C ALA A 179 2.72 -4.96 -7.49
N ALA A 180 3.98 -4.81 -7.87
CA ALA A 180 4.37 -4.31 -9.18
C ALA A 180 5.55 -5.12 -9.73
N SER A 181 5.55 -5.38 -11.04
CA SER A 181 6.65 -6.04 -11.72
C SER A 181 7.84 -5.09 -11.87
N SER A 182 9.04 -5.65 -12.00
CA SER A 182 10.23 -4.83 -12.30
C SER A 182 10.09 -4.06 -13.60
N GLU A 183 9.41 -4.62 -14.60
CA GLU A 183 9.10 -3.94 -15.85
C GLU A 183 8.25 -2.68 -15.61
N ARG A 184 7.14 -2.80 -14.87
CA ARG A 184 6.29 -1.63 -14.56
C ARG A 184 7.00 -0.60 -13.70
N ILE A 185 7.83 -1.02 -12.74
CA ILE A 185 8.65 -0.08 -11.96
C ILE A 185 9.68 0.60 -12.88
N ARG A 186 10.25 -0.10 -13.87
CA ARG A 186 11.24 0.49 -14.79
C ARG A 186 10.65 1.32 -15.92
N ALA A 187 9.33 1.30 -16.10
CA ALA A 187 8.64 2.19 -17.04
C ALA A 187 8.84 3.67 -16.68
N HIS A 188 9.09 3.97 -15.40
CA HIS A 188 9.59 5.28 -14.98
C HIS A 188 11.09 5.24 -14.68
N PRO A 189 11.87 6.26 -15.08
CA PRO A 189 13.30 6.30 -14.81
C PRO A 189 13.55 6.38 -13.29
N ARG A 190 14.67 5.81 -12.81
CA ARG A 190 15.07 5.87 -11.38
C ARG A 190 14.90 7.26 -10.73
N SER A 191 15.25 8.30 -11.48
CA SER A 191 15.12 9.71 -11.08
C SER A 191 13.71 10.11 -10.63
N PHE A 192 12.66 9.48 -11.19
CA PHE A 192 11.27 9.68 -10.79
C PHE A 192 11.06 9.29 -9.31
N TYR A 193 11.46 8.06 -8.95
CA TYR A 193 11.38 7.57 -7.58
C TYR A 193 12.27 8.36 -6.63
N SER A 194 13.49 8.72 -7.06
CA SER A 194 14.41 9.50 -6.23
C SER A 194 13.88 10.92 -5.95
N ARG A 195 13.22 11.57 -6.91
CA ARG A 195 12.58 12.88 -6.69
C ARG A 195 11.39 12.79 -5.73
N LEU A 196 10.56 11.76 -5.88
CA LEU A 196 9.46 11.51 -4.94
C LEU A 196 10.01 11.26 -3.53
N LEU A 197 10.99 10.37 -3.42
CA LEU A 197 11.67 10.07 -2.16
C LEU A 197 12.24 11.32 -1.49
N ALA A 198 12.89 12.20 -2.24
CA ALA A 198 13.42 13.46 -1.72
C ALA A 198 12.33 14.37 -1.11
N ARG A 199 11.09 14.31 -1.60
CA ARG A 199 9.96 15.05 -0.98
C ARG A 199 9.56 14.40 0.34
N PHE A 200 9.35 13.08 0.31
CA PHE A 200 8.91 12.32 1.49
C PHE A 200 9.98 12.13 2.55
N SER A 201 11.25 12.42 2.25
CA SER A 201 12.34 12.47 3.24
C SER A 201 12.57 13.87 3.82
N GLY A 202 11.88 14.89 3.31
CA GLY A 202 12.06 16.29 3.72
C GLY A 202 13.25 16.99 3.06
N ALA A 203 13.96 16.32 2.14
CA ALA A 203 15.04 16.93 1.37
C ALA A 203 14.53 17.98 0.36
N THR A 204 13.25 17.92 -0.01
CA THR A 204 12.57 18.89 -0.87
C THR A 204 11.17 19.18 -0.37
N ALA A 205 10.59 20.31 -0.77
CA ALA A 205 9.28 20.72 -0.31
C ALA A 205 8.16 19.76 -0.77
N LEU A 206 7.22 19.51 0.14
CA LEU A 206 5.95 18.84 -0.15
C LEU A 206 5.11 19.66 -1.14
N ARG A 207 4.23 19.00 -1.89
CA ARG A 207 3.38 19.67 -2.89
C ARG A 207 2.01 20.06 -2.33
N CYS A 208 1.45 19.28 -1.42
CA CYS A 208 0.13 19.51 -0.85
C CYS A 208 0.25 20.40 0.39
N VAL A 209 0.42 21.70 0.15
CA VAL A 209 0.49 22.72 1.20
C VAL A 209 -0.64 23.73 1.03
N ASP A 210 -1.51 23.83 2.02
CA ASP A 210 -2.68 24.73 2.08
C ASP A 210 -2.28 26.21 2.25
N GLY A 211 -1.58 26.81 1.28
CA GLY A 211 -1.34 28.28 1.22
C GLY A 211 -0.70 28.94 2.45
N GLY A 212 -0.32 28.15 3.45
CA GLY A 212 0.02 28.58 4.79
C GLY A 212 1.27 27.86 5.24
N SER A 213 2.36 28.62 5.33
CA SER A 213 3.65 28.25 5.92
C SER A 213 4.42 27.15 5.19
N ASN A 214 5.41 27.57 4.38
CA ASN A 214 6.54 26.78 3.86
C ASN A 214 7.56 26.40 4.95
N ARG A 215 7.19 26.39 6.24
CA ARG A 215 8.15 26.02 7.29
C ARG A 215 8.37 24.50 7.26
N ALA A 216 9.64 24.13 7.12
CA ALA A 216 10.12 22.78 6.92
C ALA A 216 9.86 21.79 8.09
N PHE A 217 9.26 22.23 9.21
CA PHE A 217 9.21 21.42 10.44
C PHE A 217 7.95 21.64 11.31
N HIS A 218 6.78 21.97 10.74
CA HIS A 218 5.54 21.95 11.53
C HIS A 218 4.80 20.60 11.36
N PRO A 219 4.61 19.83 12.45
CA PRO A 219 4.16 18.44 12.38
C PRO A 219 2.65 18.29 12.14
N VAL A 220 1.90 19.37 11.98
CA VAL A 220 0.45 19.32 11.83
C VAL A 220 -0.04 20.56 11.09
N ASN A 221 -0.98 20.39 10.16
CA ASN A 221 -1.77 21.49 9.60
C ASN A 221 -2.80 21.97 10.65
N ALA A 222 -3.58 23.00 10.32
CA ALA A 222 -4.64 23.53 11.20
C ALA A 222 -5.68 22.49 11.63
N SER A 223 -5.74 21.33 10.94
CA SER A 223 -6.61 20.19 11.23
C SER A 223 -5.93 19.07 12.00
N GLY A 224 -4.68 19.25 12.48
CA GLY A 224 -3.96 18.21 13.21
C GLY A 224 -3.38 17.08 12.34
N VAL A 225 -3.31 17.27 11.01
CA VAL A 225 -2.81 16.28 10.04
C VAL A 225 -1.40 16.64 9.60
N LEU A 226 -0.48 15.68 9.57
CA LEU A 226 0.85 15.87 8.99
C LEU A 226 0.71 16.21 7.50
N LYS A 227 1.18 17.38 7.03
CA LYS A 227 1.10 17.79 5.60
C LYS A 227 1.61 16.70 4.64
N ALA A 228 2.67 16.05 5.08
CA ALA A 228 3.32 14.89 4.49
C ALA A 228 2.40 13.67 4.24
N GLU A 229 1.39 13.52 5.08
CA GLU A 229 0.37 12.48 4.97
C GLU A 229 -0.48 12.69 3.71
N VAL A 230 -0.86 13.94 3.43
CA VAL A 230 -1.66 14.29 2.25
C VAL A 230 -0.91 13.94 0.96
N ASP A 231 0.36 14.32 0.85
CA ASP A 231 1.20 13.97 -0.31
C ASP A 231 1.26 12.44 -0.52
N CYS A 232 1.33 11.64 0.56
CA CYS A 232 1.38 10.18 0.44
C CYS A 232 0.00 9.62 0.07
N LEU A 233 -1.09 10.11 0.66
CA LEU A 233 -2.44 9.65 0.31
C LEU A 233 -2.82 9.98 -1.15
N VAL A 234 -2.36 11.11 -1.69
CA VAL A 234 -2.50 11.42 -3.13
C VAL A 234 -1.72 10.40 -3.96
N LEU A 235 -0.48 10.08 -3.55
CA LEU A 235 0.35 9.10 -4.24
C LEU A 235 -0.21 7.68 -4.17
N GLU A 236 -0.76 7.27 -3.02
CA GLU A 236 -1.42 5.98 -2.82
C GLU A 236 -2.52 5.73 -3.84
N LYS A 237 -3.27 6.78 -4.20
CA LYS A 237 -4.33 6.74 -5.21
C LYS A 237 -3.82 6.62 -6.64
N LEU A 238 -2.54 6.88 -6.86
CA LEU A 238 -1.91 6.92 -8.18
C LEU A 238 -0.96 5.75 -8.42
N TRP A 239 -0.75 4.84 -7.46
CA TRP A 239 0.17 3.72 -7.67
C TRP A 239 -0.17 2.92 -8.93
N HIS A 240 -1.45 2.59 -9.15
CA HIS A 240 -1.84 1.86 -10.34
C HIS A 240 -1.56 2.65 -11.62
N VAL A 241 -1.82 3.96 -11.63
CA VAL A 241 -1.54 4.84 -12.78
C VAL A 241 -0.04 4.91 -13.07
N ILE A 242 0.79 5.07 -12.03
CA ILE A 242 2.26 5.06 -12.12
C ILE A 242 2.76 3.73 -12.70
N PHE A 243 2.07 2.63 -12.43
CA PHE A 243 2.43 1.32 -12.97
C PHE A 243 1.69 0.97 -14.27
N GLY A 244 1.08 1.98 -14.93
CA GLY A 244 0.52 1.88 -16.27
C GLY A 244 -0.82 1.17 -16.35
N GLU A 245 -1.60 1.18 -15.26
CA GLU A 245 -2.99 0.74 -15.26
C GLU A 245 -3.94 1.91 -15.53
N GLU A 246 -5.14 1.57 -15.99
CA GLU A 246 -6.21 2.55 -16.24
C GLU A 246 -6.63 3.29 -14.97
N PRO A 247 -6.94 4.60 -15.03
CA PRO A 247 -7.37 5.38 -13.88
C PRO A 247 -8.65 4.84 -13.23
N LEU A 248 -9.55 4.31 -14.06
CA LEU A 248 -10.73 3.57 -13.66
C LEU A 248 -10.41 2.07 -13.68
N LEU A 249 -9.78 1.60 -12.61
CA LEU A 249 -9.57 0.17 -12.37
C LEU A 249 -10.89 -0.59 -12.46
N PRO A 250 -10.92 -1.90 -12.78
CA PRO A 250 -12.12 -2.71 -12.62
C PRO A 250 -12.54 -2.81 -11.13
N ASN A 251 -13.80 -3.16 -10.86
CA ASN A 251 -14.28 -3.22 -9.47
C ASN A 251 -13.52 -4.32 -8.71
N ALA A 252 -13.38 -4.20 -7.37
CA ALA A 252 -12.61 -5.18 -6.60
C ALA A 252 -13.10 -6.62 -6.81
N THR A 253 -14.39 -6.86 -7.05
CA THR A 253 -14.90 -8.21 -7.31
C THR A 253 -14.36 -8.77 -8.63
N ALA A 254 -14.42 -8.01 -9.71
CA ALA A 254 -13.89 -8.36 -11.03
C ALA A 254 -12.37 -8.51 -10.97
N TYR A 255 -11.69 -7.52 -10.37
CA TYR A 255 -10.25 -7.55 -10.20
C TYR A 255 -9.78 -8.74 -9.37
N ASN A 256 -10.43 -9.02 -8.24
CA ASN A 256 -10.07 -10.16 -7.41
C ASN A 256 -10.33 -11.49 -8.12
N ARG A 257 -11.37 -11.59 -8.97
CA ARG A 257 -11.61 -12.80 -9.79
C ARG A 257 -10.52 -13.02 -10.84
N GLU A 258 -10.05 -11.94 -11.46
CA GLU A 258 -9.00 -12.01 -12.50
C GLU A 258 -7.61 -12.25 -11.92
N VAL A 259 -7.37 -11.81 -10.69
CA VAL A 259 -6.02 -11.70 -10.14
C VAL A 259 -5.77 -12.66 -8.99
N ARG A 260 -6.82 -13.19 -8.35
CA ARG A 260 -6.68 -14.10 -7.22
C ARG A 260 -7.30 -15.45 -7.53
N PHE A 261 -6.74 -16.45 -6.87
CA PHE A 261 -7.23 -17.81 -6.90
C PHE A 261 -8.72 -17.87 -6.54
N PRO A 262 -9.52 -18.68 -7.26
CA PRO A 262 -10.92 -18.86 -6.93
C PRO A 262 -11.04 -19.38 -5.48
N PRO A 263 -12.15 -19.08 -4.78
CA PRO A 263 -12.31 -19.43 -3.36
C PRO A 263 -11.95 -20.87 -2.99
N GLY A 264 -12.12 -21.84 -3.90
CA GLY A 264 -11.76 -23.25 -3.68
C GLY A 264 -10.29 -23.64 -3.94
N TYR A 265 -9.50 -22.82 -4.64
CA TYR A 265 -8.11 -23.19 -4.99
C TYR A 265 -7.18 -23.13 -3.77
N LEU A 266 -7.37 -22.17 -2.87
CA LEU A 266 -6.59 -22.12 -1.63
C LEU A 266 -7.00 -23.22 -0.66
N GLU A 267 -8.27 -23.65 -0.66
CA GLU A 267 -8.71 -24.86 0.04
C GLU A 267 -8.07 -26.12 -0.56
N GLN A 268 -7.94 -26.19 -1.89
CA GLN A 268 -7.31 -27.30 -2.59
C GLN A 268 -5.80 -27.41 -2.29
N ILE A 269 -5.09 -26.27 -2.24
CA ILE A 269 -3.68 -26.23 -1.78
C ILE A 269 -3.58 -26.56 -0.28
N GLY A 270 -4.51 -26.08 0.54
CA GLY A 270 -4.56 -26.40 1.97
C GLY A 270 -4.84 -27.87 2.27
N ARG A 271 -5.51 -28.58 1.34
CA ARG A 271 -5.79 -30.02 1.40
C ARG A 271 -4.69 -30.89 0.82
N GLN A 272 -3.67 -30.32 0.16
CA GLN A 272 -2.51 -31.12 -0.20
C GLN A 272 -1.89 -31.67 1.08
N PRO A 273 -1.64 -32.99 1.18
CA PRO A 273 -1.07 -33.58 2.38
C PRO A 273 0.25 -32.88 2.67
N ARG A 274 0.29 -32.11 3.77
CA ARG A 274 1.56 -31.66 4.33
C ARG A 274 2.29 -32.93 4.76
N GLN A 275 3.20 -33.40 3.92
CA GLN A 275 4.15 -34.42 4.32
C GLN A 275 4.90 -33.89 5.56
N GLY A 276 4.59 -34.44 6.74
CA GLY A 276 5.53 -34.43 7.86
C GLY A 276 5.26 -33.54 9.08
N ILE A 277 4.14 -32.82 9.24
CA ILE A 277 3.91 -32.05 10.49
C ILE A 277 2.56 -32.38 11.12
N ARG A 278 2.57 -33.34 12.06
CA ARG A 278 1.45 -33.59 12.98
C ARG A 278 1.35 -32.41 13.97
N THR A 279 0.22 -31.71 13.96
CA THR A 279 -0.17 -30.81 15.06
C THR A 279 -1.50 -31.28 15.66
N PRO A 280 -1.74 -31.08 16.97
CA PRO A 280 -2.93 -31.58 17.64
C PRO A 280 -4.17 -30.77 17.26
N ARG A 281 -5.25 -31.48 16.89
CA ARG A 281 -6.58 -30.89 16.64
C ARG A 281 -7.20 -30.42 17.96
N ARG A 282 -7.52 -29.12 18.05
CA ARG A 282 -8.55 -28.61 18.96
C ARG A 282 -9.63 -27.96 18.10
N ALA A 283 -10.83 -28.54 18.11
CA ALA A 283 -11.98 -28.04 17.38
C ALA A 283 -12.72 -27.02 18.26
N THR A 284 -12.86 -25.79 17.76
CA THR A 284 -13.85 -24.83 18.25
C THR A 284 -14.65 -24.34 17.05
N ALA A 285 -15.97 -24.44 17.16
CA ALA A 285 -16.91 -23.96 16.17
C ALA A 285 -16.85 -22.41 16.14
N HIS A 286 -16.60 -21.85 14.96
CA HIS A 286 -16.67 -20.41 14.73
C HIS A 286 -17.93 -20.09 13.93
N HIS A 287 -18.74 -19.16 14.46
CA HIS A 287 -19.82 -18.52 13.73
C HIS A 287 -19.29 -17.89 12.44
N HIS A 288 -19.93 -18.23 11.31
CA HIS A 288 -19.70 -17.56 10.03
C HIS A 288 -20.34 -16.17 10.07
N PRO A 289 -19.57 -15.07 9.91
CA PRO A 289 -20.16 -13.77 9.69
C PRO A 289 -20.82 -13.70 8.30
N ALA A 290 -21.93 -12.98 8.20
CA ALA A 290 -22.67 -12.75 6.97
C ALA A 290 -21.79 -12.18 5.84
N PRO A 291 -22.08 -12.49 4.57
CA PRO A 291 -21.30 -11.99 3.43
C PRO A 291 -21.38 -10.45 3.37
N LEU A 292 -20.22 -9.80 3.50
CA LEU A 292 -20.07 -8.36 3.30
C LEU A 292 -20.32 -8.02 1.82
N ALA A 293 -21.23 -7.09 1.55
CA ALA A 293 -21.48 -6.52 0.23
C ALA A 293 -20.17 -5.91 -0.34
N SER A 294 -19.78 -6.34 -1.54
CA SER A 294 -18.46 -6.12 -2.14
C SER A 294 -18.28 -4.77 -2.86
N HIS A 295 -19.14 -3.79 -2.57
CA HIS A 295 -19.09 -2.47 -3.18
C HIS A 295 -19.24 -1.42 -2.08
N GLN A 296 -18.13 -0.77 -1.70
CA GLN A 296 -18.17 0.45 -0.92
C GLN A 296 -17.97 1.62 -1.88
N THR A 297 -19.07 2.13 -2.41
CA THR A 297 -19.13 3.53 -2.84
C THR A 297 -19.09 4.37 -1.57
N CYS A 298 -18.22 5.37 -1.51
CA CYS A 298 -18.20 6.28 -0.37
C CYS A 298 -19.53 7.03 -0.35
N ALA A 299 -20.45 6.58 0.50
CA ALA A 299 -21.63 7.37 0.83
C ALA A 299 -21.11 8.73 1.32
N PRO A 300 -21.74 9.85 0.94
CA PRO A 300 -21.22 11.20 1.18
C PRO A 300 -20.97 11.56 2.66
N GLU A 301 -21.37 10.70 3.61
CA GLU A 301 -21.43 10.97 5.05
C GLU A 301 -20.58 10.02 5.94
N CYS A 302 -19.85 9.06 5.38
CA CYS A 302 -19.03 8.14 6.18
C CYS A 302 -17.53 8.35 5.94
N ASP A 303 -16.74 8.36 7.03
CA ASP A 303 -15.28 8.38 6.94
C ASP A 303 -14.69 6.99 6.64
N TRP A 304 -13.38 6.97 6.37
CA TRP A 304 -12.58 5.78 6.10
C TRP A 304 -12.59 4.72 7.22
N ALA A 305 -13.03 5.09 8.43
CA ALA A 305 -13.16 4.22 9.60
C ALA A 305 -14.60 3.70 9.81
N ARG A 306 -15.51 3.90 8.84
CA ARG A 306 -16.95 3.59 8.95
C ARG A 306 -17.66 4.39 10.06
N ARG A 307 -17.11 5.52 10.51
CA ARG A 307 -17.90 6.46 11.31
C ARG A 307 -18.78 7.23 10.35
N CYS A 308 -20.04 6.80 10.25
CA CYS A 308 -21.06 7.61 9.63
C CYS A 308 -21.44 8.71 10.62
N TRP A 309 -21.24 9.96 10.24
CA TRP A 309 -21.68 11.09 11.04
C TRP A 309 -23.20 11.09 10.98
N LYS A 310 -23.88 10.87 12.12
CA LYS A 310 -25.30 11.25 12.17
C LYS A 310 -25.34 12.74 11.84
N ALA A 311 -26.01 13.09 10.74
CA ALA A 311 -26.38 14.47 10.49
C ALA A 311 -26.99 15.01 11.78
N SER A 312 -26.39 16.07 12.34
CA SER A 312 -27.08 16.82 13.39
C SER A 312 -28.40 17.28 12.80
N PRO A 313 -29.55 17.02 13.44
CA PRO A 313 -30.79 17.53 12.95
C PRO A 313 -30.68 19.06 12.95
N ILE A 314 -30.76 19.64 11.76
CA ILE A 314 -31.00 21.06 11.60
C ILE A 314 -32.38 21.29 12.21
N LEU A 315 -32.40 21.88 13.40
CA LEU A 315 -33.61 22.44 13.99
C LEU A 315 -33.97 23.66 13.13
N HIS A 316 -35.12 23.57 12.45
CA HIS A 316 -35.81 24.72 11.85
C HIS A 316 -36.42 25.59 12.93
#